data_AF-A0AAD7PS66-F1
#
_entry.id   AF-A0AAD7PS66-F1
#
_cell.length_a   1.000
_cell.length_b   1.000
_cell.length_c   1.000
_cell.angle_alpha   90.00
_cell.angle_beta   90.00
_cell.angle_gamma   90.00
#
_symmetry.space_group_name_H-M   'P 1'
#
loop_
_entity.id
_entity.type
_entity.pdbx_description
1 polymer ?
#
loop_
_entity_poly.entity_id
_entity_poly.type
_entity_poly.pdbx_seq_one_letter_code
_entity_poly.pdbx_strand_id
1 'polypeptide(L)'
;MLKPWLSTTMKVDLMLLENQLPFFVLQQIFNEAFPNRQDNNGGVLPSLLQLSFEYFAYYNNQRLEASTDVSIQHFTDMLRKFHLRQGLPAREDRNEETETYLHTATELEEAGLKLSVYQSKKCYLDLQYSRGVLKIPNFTVDGHTEILFRNLLALEQCHYPQEAYVTDYVRILEFLIDTGKDVDLLIGNGIMTNLLGNNNAVADLFNSLWTNIIQVNFNSEYLSLYKHLKVFHNKSWRARIQRCYYRLYSTLSQTAATSTAMVLLLILLSITVAVLFFPPEHKGNKNFWP
;
A
#
# COMPACT_ATOMS: atom_id res chain seq x y z
N MET A 1 -23.62 30.43 -14.88
CA MET A 1 -22.74 29.33 -14.42
C MET A 1 -21.46 29.35 -15.24
N LEU A 2 -20.30 29.18 -14.61
CA LEU A 2 -19.03 28.95 -15.30
C LEU A 2 -19.13 27.67 -16.15
N LYS A 3 -18.44 27.63 -17.29
CA LYS A 3 -18.38 26.42 -18.13
C LYS A 3 -17.69 25.29 -17.32
N PRO A 4 -18.16 24.03 -17.36
CA PRO A 4 -17.62 22.96 -16.52
C PRO A 4 -16.10 22.78 -16.63
N TRP A 5 -15.56 22.80 -17.86
CA TRP A 5 -14.11 22.68 -18.08
C TRP A 5 -13.32 23.82 -17.45
N LEU A 6 -13.86 25.04 -17.45
CA LEU A 6 -13.20 26.20 -16.85
C LEU A 6 -13.14 26.08 -15.33
N SER A 7 -14.20 25.54 -14.71
CA SER A 7 -14.18 25.25 -13.27
C SER A 7 -13.12 24.20 -12.92
N THR A 8 -12.95 23.16 -13.74
CA THR A 8 -11.88 22.16 -13.54
C THR A 8 -10.50 22.79 -13.67
N THR A 9 -10.26 23.60 -14.70
CA THR A 9 -8.99 24.31 -14.88
C THR A 9 -8.70 25.24 -13.70
N MET A 10 -9.66 26.05 -13.28
CA MET A 10 -9.50 26.92 -12.11
C MET A 10 -9.18 26.12 -10.85
N LYS A 11 -9.81 24.95 -10.65
CA LYS A 11 -9.50 24.10 -9.50
C LYS A 11 -8.05 23.62 -9.54
N VAL A 12 -7.56 23.19 -10.70
CA VAL A 12 -6.16 22.79 -10.90
C VAL A 12 -5.23 23.96 -10.61
N ASP A 13 -5.49 25.13 -11.19
CA ASP A 13 -4.67 26.33 -10.97
C ASP A 13 -4.58 26.71 -9.49
N LEU A 14 -5.68 26.59 -8.74
CA LEU A 14 -5.70 26.87 -7.30
C LEU A 14 -5.03 25.76 -6.46
N MET A 15 -4.76 24.57 -7.01
CA MET A 15 -3.99 23.52 -6.34
C MET A 15 -2.48 23.70 -6.49
N LEU A 16 -2.03 24.30 -7.60
CA LEU A 16 -0.62 24.43 -7.93
C LEU A 16 0.11 25.33 -6.93
N LEU A 17 1.21 24.83 -6.38
CA LEU A 17 2.00 25.52 -5.36
C LEU A 17 2.59 26.83 -5.89
N GLU A 18 2.95 26.88 -7.18
CA GLU A 18 3.46 28.08 -7.86
C GLU A 18 2.41 29.19 -8.03
N ASN A 19 1.13 28.86 -7.90
CA ASN A 19 0.01 29.78 -8.10
C ASN A 19 -0.73 30.11 -6.79
N GLN A 20 -0.01 30.06 -5.66
CA GLN A 20 -0.60 30.32 -4.35
C GLN A 20 -0.50 31.78 -3.96
N LEU A 21 -1.65 32.35 -3.60
CA LEU A 21 -1.75 33.62 -2.87
C LEU A 21 -1.99 33.34 -1.39
N PRO A 22 -1.42 34.15 -0.47
CA PRO A 22 -1.76 34.05 0.93
C PRO A 22 -3.27 34.20 1.15
N PHE A 23 -3.87 33.32 1.93
CA PHE A 23 -5.31 33.26 2.13
C PHE A 23 -5.88 34.56 2.71
N PHE A 24 -5.10 35.27 3.53
CA PHE A 24 -5.51 36.57 4.07
C PHE A 24 -5.72 37.62 2.96
N VAL A 25 -4.94 37.57 1.87
CA VAL A 25 -5.11 38.47 0.71
C VAL A 25 -6.41 38.13 -0.01
N LEU A 26 -6.69 36.85 -0.22
CA LEU A 26 -7.96 36.40 -0.80
C LEU A 26 -9.14 36.81 0.06
N GLN A 27 -9.01 36.72 1.39
CA GLN A 27 -10.03 37.16 2.33
C GLN A 27 -10.29 38.66 2.25
N GLN A 28 -9.25 39.48 2.09
CA GLN A 28 -9.39 40.92 1.86
C GLN A 28 -10.11 41.21 0.55
N ILE A 29 -9.68 40.60 -0.55
CA ILE A 29 -10.33 40.75 -1.87
C ILE A 29 -11.81 40.35 -1.79
N PHE A 30 -12.11 39.23 -1.12
CA PHE A 30 -13.48 38.77 -0.94
C PHE A 30 -14.33 39.75 -0.13
N ASN A 31 -13.79 40.33 0.94
CA ASN A 31 -14.50 41.32 1.75
C ASN A 31 -14.76 42.61 0.97
N GLU A 32 -13.82 43.06 0.14
CA GLU A 32 -13.98 44.25 -0.71
C GLU A 32 -14.97 44.00 -1.86
N ALA A 33 -14.97 42.81 -2.46
CA ALA A 33 -15.89 42.45 -3.52
C ALA A 33 -17.34 42.24 -3.01
N PHE A 34 -17.49 41.82 -1.76
CA PHE A 34 -18.78 41.49 -1.14
C PHE A 34 -18.98 42.17 0.24
N PRO A 35 -18.98 43.51 0.31
CA PRO A 35 -18.97 44.25 1.58
C PRO A 35 -20.22 43.99 2.44
N ASN A 36 -21.37 43.77 1.81
CA ASN A 36 -22.64 43.55 2.50
C ASN A 36 -22.91 42.07 2.85
N ARG A 37 -22.02 41.14 2.47
CA ARG A 37 -22.20 39.67 2.60
C ARG A 37 -23.60 39.18 2.20
N GLN A 38 -24.15 39.75 1.13
CA GLN A 38 -25.44 39.36 0.58
C GLN A 38 -25.22 38.73 -0.80
N ASP A 39 -25.91 37.62 -1.05
CA ASP A 39 -26.02 37.08 -2.40
C ASP A 39 -27.03 37.89 -3.24
N ASN A 40 -27.10 37.61 -4.54
CA ASN A 40 -27.99 38.30 -5.47
C ASN A 40 -29.49 38.10 -5.16
N ASN A 41 -29.83 37.19 -4.24
CA ASN A 41 -31.19 36.83 -3.84
C ASN A 41 -31.53 37.31 -2.41
N GLY A 42 -30.66 38.09 -1.76
CA GLY A 42 -30.85 38.59 -0.40
C GLY A 42 -30.51 37.59 0.72
N GLY A 43 -29.89 36.45 0.38
CA GLY A 43 -29.36 35.47 1.33
C GLY A 43 -28.01 35.90 1.91
N VAL A 44 -27.65 35.33 3.07
CA VAL A 44 -26.34 35.56 3.69
C VAL A 44 -25.27 34.78 2.92
N LEU A 45 -24.30 35.50 2.35
CA LEU A 45 -23.18 34.90 1.64
C LEU A 45 -22.28 34.15 2.64
N PRO A 46 -21.96 32.86 2.39
CA PRO A 46 -21.02 32.11 3.23
C PRO A 46 -19.65 32.78 3.26
N SER A 47 -18.86 32.51 4.31
CA SER A 47 -17.50 33.02 4.38
C SER A 47 -16.64 32.43 3.26
N LEU A 48 -15.57 33.14 2.87
CA LEU A 48 -14.61 32.62 1.89
C LEU A 48 -14.09 31.24 2.31
N LEU A 49 -13.85 31.02 3.61
CA LEU A 49 -13.42 29.74 4.16
C LEU A 49 -14.46 28.63 3.90
N GLN A 50 -15.74 28.90 4.17
CA GLN A 50 -16.82 27.94 3.90
C GLN A 50 -16.94 27.62 2.41
N LEU A 51 -16.90 28.64 1.55
CA LEU A 51 -16.91 28.47 0.10
C LEU A 51 -15.71 27.66 -0.39
N SER A 52 -14.53 27.88 0.20
CA SER A 52 -13.30 27.15 -0.13
C SER A 52 -13.41 25.68 0.25
N PHE A 53 -13.94 25.38 1.43
CA PHE A 53 -14.17 24.01 1.89
C PHE A 53 -15.18 23.28 1.00
N GLU A 54 -16.25 23.96 0.59
CA GLU A 54 -17.23 23.39 -0.33
C GLU A 54 -16.63 23.15 -1.72
N TYR A 55 -15.88 24.12 -2.25
CA TYR A 55 -15.25 24.02 -3.57
C TYR A 55 -14.26 22.86 -3.68
N PHE A 56 -13.53 22.59 -2.60
CA PHE A 56 -12.55 21.51 -2.48
C PHE A 56 -13.07 20.30 -1.67
N ALA A 57 -14.39 20.19 -1.47
CA ALA A 57 -14.99 19.14 -0.62
C ALA A 57 -14.62 17.72 -1.06
N TYR A 58 -14.38 17.51 -2.36
CA TYR A 58 -13.89 16.25 -2.92
C TYR A 58 -12.60 15.76 -2.25
N TYR A 59 -11.70 16.67 -1.88
CA TYR A 59 -10.43 16.34 -1.21
C TYR A 59 -10.57 16.30 0.32
N ASN A 60 -11.64 16.89 0.89
CA ASN A 60 -11.89 16.97 2.33
C ASN A 60 -12.54 15.70 2.89
N ASN A 61 -11.85 14.58 2.77
CA ASN A 61 -12.41 13.28 3.16
C ASN A 61 -12.49 13.07 4.68
N GLN A 62 -11.69 13.83 5.43
CA GLN A 62 -11.80 13.90 6.89
C GLN A 62 -13.04 14.65 7.36
N ARG A 63 -13.77 15.32 6.45
CA ARG A 63 -14.94 16.15 6.76
C ARG A 63 -14.60 17.22 7.80
N LEU A 64 -13.43 17.85 7.62
CA LEU A 64 -13.07 19.01 8.43
C LEU A 64 -14.12 20.09 8.21
N GLU A 65 -14.55 20.71 9.30
CA GLU A 65 -15.45 21.84 9.25
C GLU A 65 -14.65 23.14 9.15
N ALA A 66 -15.23 24.13 8.47
CA ALA A 66 -14.69 25.48 8.40
C ALA A 66 -14.86 26.18 9.77
N SER A 67 -14.05 25.81 10.76
CA SER A 67 -14.01 26.43 12.08
C SER A 67 -12.88 27.47 12.18
N THR A 68 -13.03 28.42 13.10
CA THR A 68 -12.08 29.54 13.32
C THR A 68 -10.70 29.11 13.81
N ASP A 69 -10.55 27.86 14.26
CA ASP A 69 -9.30 27.37 14.85
C ASP A 69 -8.33 26.84 13.78
N VAL A 70 -8.79 26.69 12.53
CA VAL A 70 -7.96 26.22 11.42
C VAL A 70 -7.33 27.41 10.70
N SER A 71 -6.08 27.72 11.04
CA SER A 71 -5.27 28.66 10.26
C SER A 71 -4.86 28.05 8.92
N ILE A 72 -5.19 28.74 7.82
CA ILE A 72 -4.88 28.35 6.44
C ILE A 72 -3.99 29.40 5.82
N GLN A 73 -2.83 28.98 5.31
CA GLN A 73 -1.89 29.88 4.65
C GLN A 73 -2.28 30.17 3.21
N HIS A 74 -2.72 29.15 2.46
CA HIS A 74 -3.17 29.21 1.08
C HIS A 74 -3.90 27.90 0.72
N PHE A 75 -4.41 27.75 -0.52
CA PHE A 75 -5.21 26.59 -0.91
C PHE A 75 -4.45 25.26 -0.88
N THR A 76 -3.19 25.20 -1.31
CA THR A 76 -2.39 23.97 -1.20
C THR A 76 -2.16 23.57 0.27
N ASP A 77 -1.96 24.52 1.18
CA ASP A 77 -1.87 24.25 2.63
C ASP A 77 -3.21 23.74 3.20
N MET A 78 -4.34 24.30 2.75
CA MET A 78 -5.66 23.77 3.08
C MET A 78 -5.83 22.31 2.61
N LEU A 79 -5.44 21.99 1.38
CA LEU A 79 -5.49 20.63 0.84
C LEU A 79 -4.58 19.68 1.62
N ARG A 80 -3.40 20.15 2.06
CA ARG A 80 -2.54 19.37 2.96
C ARG A 80 -3.29 19.06 4.26
N LYS A 81 -3.88 20.06 4.91
CA LYS A 81 -4.66 19.89 6.15
C LYS A 81 -5.83 18.92 5.99
N PHE A 82 -6.49 18.90 4.83
CA PHE A 82 -7.54 17.92 4.52
C PHE A 82 -7.07 16.46 4.58
N HIS A 83 -5.77 16.20 4.49
CA HIS A 83 -5.18 14.86 4.60
C HIS A 83 -4.57 14.57 5.99
N LEU A 84 -4.29 15.59 6.81
CA LEU A 84 -3.65 15.43 8.12
C LEU A 84 -4.63 15.12 9.25
N ARG A 85 -4.32 14.09 10.05
CA ARG A 85 -4.98 13.82 11.34
C ARG A 85 -4.67 14.93 12.36
N GLN A 86 -5.56 15.15 13.33
CA GLN A 86 -5.23 15.93 14.53
C GLN A 86 -4.31 15.15 15.49
N GLY A 87 -3.28 15.81 16.01
CA GLY A 87 -2.35 15.22 16.99
C GLY A 87 -1.43 14.17 16.36
N LEU A 88 -0.77 14.54 15.26
CA LEU A 88 0.17 13.67 14.56
C LEU A 88 1.42 13.39 15.40
N PRO A 89 1.99 12.19 15.32
CA PRO A 89 3.20 11.83 16.05
C PRO A 89 4.38 12.69 15.58
N ALA A 90 5.31 12.97 16.49
CA ALA A 90 6.57 13.65 16.15
C ALA A 90 7.41 12.79 15.19
N ARG A 91 8.20 13.45 14.36
CA ARG A 91 9.24 12.79 13.55
C ARG A 91 10.43 12.43 14.43
N GLU A 92 11.02 11.28 14.18
CA GLU A 92 12.25 10.89 14.85
C GLU A 92 13.46 11.51 14.14
N ASP A 93 14.55 11.68 14.88
CA ASP A 93 15.84 12.03 14.30
C ASP A 93 16.27 10.96 13.29
N ARG A 94 17.05 11.37 12.29
CA ARG A 94 17.50 10.48 11.22
C ARG A 94 18.29 9.30 11.79
N ASN A 95 17.75 8.10 11.63
CA ASN A 95 18.46 6.85 11.87
C ASN A 95 19.08 6.32 10.56
N GLU A 96 20.38 6.06 10.56
CA GLU A 96 21.15 5.56 9.40
C GLU A 96 20.72 4.14 8.96
N GLU A 97 19.99 3.41 9.80
CA GLU A 97 19.49 2.06 9.53
C GLU A 97 18.27 1.99 8.58
N THR A 98 17.81 3.11 8.03
CA THR A 98 16.67 3.15 7.10
C THR A 98 17.06 2.65 5.70
N GLU A 99 17.46 1.38 5.64
CA GLU A 99 17.56 0.63 4.39
C GLU A 99 16.25 0.70 3.59
N THR A 100 16.42 0.79 2.30
CA THR A 100 15.67 1.65 1.37
C THR A 100 14.56 0.96 0.59
N TYR A 101 14.14 -0.24 1.02
CA TYR A 101 13.18 -1.06 0.28
C TYR A 101 12.20 -1.78 1.21
N LEU A 102 10.92 -1.58 0.97
CA LEU A 102 9.82 -2.39 1.50
C LEU A 102 9.28 -3.26 0.36
N HIS A 103 8.76 -4.44 0.71
CA HIS A 103 8.17 -5.37 -0.25
C HIS A 103 6.86 -4.85 -0.82
N THR A 104 6.59 -5.18 -2.09
CA THR A 104 5.35 -4.76 -2.78
C THR A 104 4.11 -5.42 -2.16
N ALA A 105 2.93 -4.90 -2.47
CA ALA A 105 1.67 -5.47 -1.99
C ALA A 105 1.55 -6.95 -2.35
N THR A 106 1.94 -7.33 -3.58
CA THR A 106 1.92 -8.73 -4.03
C THR A 106 2.94 -9.59 -3.28
N GLU A 107 4.18 -9.14 -3.11
CA GLU A 107 5.21 -9.87 -2.37
C GLU A 107 4.78 -10.12 -0.90
N LEU A 108 4.20 -9.11 -0.27
CA LEU A 108 3.67 -9.22 1.08
C LEU A 108 2.51 -10.21 1.17
N GLU A 109 1.58 -10.19 0.22
CA GLU A 109 0.46 -11.15 0.17
C GLU A 109 0.97 -12.58 -0.05
N GLU A 110 1.94 -12.79 -0.94
CA GLU A 110 2.58 -14.09 -1.18
C GLU A 110 3.29 -14.66 0.06
N ALA A 111 3.80 -13.77 0.91
CA ALA A 111 4.34 -14.10 2.23
C ALA A 111 3.25 -14.37 3.29
N GLY A 112 1.97 -14.24 2.93
CA GLY A 112 0.81 -14.52 3.78
C GLY A 112 0.30 -13.31 4.56
N LEU A 113 0.73 -12.10 4.23
CA LEU A 113 0.11 -10.87 4.75
C LEU A 113 -1.30 -10.75 4.16
N LYS A 114 -2.27 -10.31 4.96
CA LYS A 114 -3.60 -9.94 4.46
C LYS A 114 -3.70 -8.43 4.33
N LEU A 115 -4.13 -7.98 3.16
CA LEU A 115 -4.50 -6.58 2.92
C LEU A 115 -6.01 -6.44 3.19
N SER A 116 -6.41 -5.33 3.81
CA SER A 116 -7.83 -5.05 4.02
C SER A 116 -8.11 -3.56 4.15
N VAL A 117 -9.37 -3.17 3.90
CA VAL A 117 -9.78 -1.78 4.04
C VAL A 117 -9.84 -1.36 5.51
N TYR A 118 -9.24 -0.23 5.82
CA TYR A 118 -9.43 0.44 7.10
C TYR A 118 -10.69 1.32 7.03
N GLN A 119 -11.75 0.94 7.75
CA GLN A 119 -13.03 1.65 7.75
C GLN A 119 -13.04 2.97 8.55
N SER A 120 -11.88 3.53 8.88
CA SER A 120 -11.82 4.80 9.60
C SER A 120 -12.13 5.95 8.66
N LYS A 121 -13.17 6.71 9.00
CA LYS A 121 -13.59 7.92 8.26
C LYS A 121 -12.75 9.16 8.60
N LYS A 122 -11.68 9.01 9.40
CA LYS A 122 -11.05 10.15 10.07
C LYS A 122 -9.74 10.63 9.44
N CYS A 123 -8.96 9.81 8.74
CA CYS A 123 -7.68 10.23 8.14
C CYS A 123 -7.21 9.23 7.07
N TYR A 124 -6.77 9.75 5.92
CA TYR A 124 -6.25 8.94 4.81
C TYR A 124 -4.87 8.34 5.05
N LEU A 125 -4.12 9.00 5.93
CA LEU A 125 -2.74 8.64 6.23
C LEU A 125 -2.69 7.51 7.29
N ASP A 126 -3.82 7.13 7.90
CA ASP A 126 -3.84 6.15 8.99
C ASP A 126 -3.66 4.71 8.48
N LEU A 127 -2.43 4.21 8.49
CA LEU A 127 -2.11 2.81 8.23
C LEU A 127 -2.05 2.01 9.54
N GLN A 128 -2.66 0.82 9.56
CA GLN A 128 -2.60 -0.07 10.73
C GLN A 128 -2.09 -1.45 10.38
N TYR A 129 -1.11 -1.93 11.14
CA TYR A 129 -0.66 -3.31 11.07
C TYR A 129 -0.96 -4.04 12.37
N SER A 130 -1.61 -5.20 12.25
CA SER A 130 -1.86 -6.07 13.39
C SER A 130 -1.88 -7.53 12.95
N ARG A 131 -1.03 -8.35 13.59
CA ARG A 131 -1.03 -9.82 13.45
C ARG A 131 -1.08 -10.33 11.99
N GLY A 132 -0.24 -9.77 11.11
CA GLY A 132 -0.18 -10.17 9.70
C GLY A 132 -1.30 -9.59 8.82
N VAL A 133 -2.05 -8.61 9.33
CA VAL A 133 -3.05 -7.86 8.56
C VAL A 133 -2.61 -6.40 8.48
N LEU A 134 -2.45 -5.89 7.26
CA LEU A 134 -2.24 -4.48 6.97
C LEU A 134 -3.57 -3.88 6.52
N LYS A 135 -4.03 -2.87 7.27
CA LYS A 135 -5.23 -2.11 6.98
C LYS A 135 -4.86 -0.76 6.39
N ILE A 136 -5.42 -0.47 5.23
CA ILE A 136 -5.17 0.76 4.48
C ILE A 136 -6.51 1.46 4.23
N PRO A 137 -6.64 2.77 4.49
CA PRO A 137 -7.84 3.52 4.14
C PRO A 137 -8.15 3.40 2.65
N ASN A 138 -9.43 3.36 2.28
CA ASN A 138 -9.81 3.24 0.88
C ASN A 138 -9.60 4.57 0.14
N PHE A 139 -8.86 4.59 -0.96
CA PHE A 139 -8.61 5.83 -1.72
C PHE A 139 -8.91 5.66 -3.21
N THR A 140 -9.17 6.79 -3.87
CA THR A 140 -9.48 6.85 -5.29
C THR A 140 -8.30 7.47 -6.04
N VAL A 141 -7.92 6.86 -7.16
CA VAL A 141 -6.88 7.38 -8.06
C VAL A 141 -7.56 7.85 -9.33
N ASP A 142 -7.42 9.13 -9.64
CA ASP A 142 -8.01 9.82 -10.78
C ASP A 142 -6.99 10.72 -11.50
N GLY A 143 -7.42 11.42 -12.56
CA GLY A 143 -6.56 12.30 -13.36
C GLY A 143 -6.00 13.52 -12.61
N HIS A 144 -6.47 13.81 -11.39
CA HIS A 144 -5.96 14.91 -10.57
C HIS A 144 -5.03 14.43 -9.45
N THR A 145 -4.96 13.12 -9.22
CA THR A 145 -4.21 12.52 -8.11
C THR A 145 -2.72 12.85 -8.18
N GLU A 146 -2.12 12.77 -9.37
CA GLU A 146 -0.71 13.12 -9.55
C GLU A 146 -0.44 14.60 -9.24
N ILE A 147 -1.27 15.50 -9.77
CA ILE A 147 -1.15 16.95 -9.57
C ILE A 147 -1.25 17.27 -8.07
N LEU A 148 -2.25 16.70 -7.39
CA LEU A 148 -2.44 16.88 -5.96
C LEU A 148 -1.20 16.44 -5.19
N PHE A 149 -0.78 15.19 -5.33
CA PHE A 149 0.34 14.67 -4.54
C PHE A 149 1.64 15.38 -4.85
N ARG A 150 1.98 15.69 -6.10
CA ARG A 150 3.21 16.44 -6.42
C ARG A 150 3.26 17.81 -5.73
N ASN A 151 2.14 18.53 -5.71
CA ASN A 151 2.08 19.83 -5.04
C ASN A 151 2.12 19.72 -3.51
N LEU A 152 1.50 18.68 -2.93
CA LEU A 152 1.59 18.41 -1.49
C LEU A 152 3.00 18.00 -1.07
N LEU A 153 3.67 17.14 -1.85
CA LEU A 153 5.06 16.74 -1.62
C LEU A 153 6.00 17.93 -1.68
N ALA A 154 5.88 18.76 -2.72
CA ALA A 154 6.68 19.98 -2.86
C ALA A 154 6.45 20.95 -1.68
N LEU A 155 5.19 21.15 -1.29
CA LEU A 155 4.83 21.99 -0.14
C LEU A 155 5.48 21.47 1.15
N GLU A 156 5.40 20.17 1.41
CA GLU A 156 6.00 19.58 2.60
C GLU A 156 7.52 19.69 2.61
N GLN A 157 8.18 19.47 1.48
CA GLN A 157 9.64 19.61 1.38
C GLN A 157 10.11 21.05 1.59
N CYS A 158 9.40 22.03 1.04
CA CYS A 158 9.81 23.42 1.11
C CYS A 158 9.43 24.10 2.43
N HIS A 159 8.26 23.78 2.98
CA HIS A 159 7.67 24.56 4.08
C HIS A 159 7.42 23.75 5.36
N TYR A 160 7.34 22.42 5.28
CA TYR A 160 7.02 21.55 6.42
C TYR A 160 7.95 20.33 6.56
N PRO A 161 9.29 20.48 6.48
CA PRO A 161 10.21 19.34 6.47
C PRO A 161 10.12 18.48 7.75
N GLN A 162 9.71 19.08 8.88
CA GLN A 162 9.50 18.38 10.16
C GLN A 162 8.07 17.84 10.35
N GLU A 163 7.19 18.06 9.38
CA GLU A 163 5.80 17.61 9.40
C GLU A 163 5.42 16.97 8.04
N ALA A 164 6.35 16.33 7.35
CA ALA A 164 6.15 15.78 6.01
C ALA A 164 5.34 14.45 6.00
N TYR A 165 4.13 14.47 6.57
CA TYR A 165 3.30 13.28 6.79
C TYR A 165 2.68 12.71 5.51
N VAL A 166 2.33 13.58 4.55
CA VAL A 166 1.86 13.14 3.24
C VAL A 166 3.01 12.47 2.48
N THR A 167 4.22 13.02 2.60
CA THR A 167 5.44 12.46 2.01
C THR A 167 5.75 11.07 2.55
N ASP A 168 5.68 10.87 3.86
CA ASP A 168 5.88 9.55 4.47
C ASP A 168 4.82 8.54 4.00
N TYR A 169 3.57 8.97 3.87
CA TYR A 169 2.48 8.13 3.36
C TYR A 169 2.71 7.72 1.90
N VAL A 170 3.01 8.68 1.03
CA VAL A 170 3.29 8.43 -0.39
C VAL A 170 4.47 7.49 -0.55
N ARG A 171 5.49 7.59 0.32
CA ARG A 171 6.60 6.64 0.33
C ARG A 171 6.15 5.20 0.62
N ILE A 172 5.25 5.00 1.58
CA ILE A 172 4.69 3.66 1.84
C ILE A 172 3.87 3.16 0.65
N LEU A 173 3.06 4.03 0.02
CA LEU A 173 2.30 3.65 -1.17
C LEU A 173 3.18 3.29 -2.37
N GLU A 174 4.24 4.06 -2.63
CA GLU A 174 5.18 3.76 -3.70
C GLU A 174 5.86 2.40 -3.49
N PHE A 175 6.24 2.04 -2.27
CA PHE A 175 6.73 0.68 -2.01
C PHE A 175 5.68 -0.41 -2.25
N LEU A 176 4.42 -0.16 -1.88
CA LEU A 176 3.37 -1.16 -2.04
C LEU A 176 2.93 -1.32 -3.50
N ILE A 177 3.09 -0.29 -4.33
CA ILE A 177 2.55 -0.20 -5.69
C ILE A 177 3.69 -0.05 -6.70
N ASP A 178 4.32 -1.16 -7.05
CA ASP A 178 5.41 -1.18 -8.06
C ASP A 178 4.87 -1.53 -9.46
N THR A 179 3.90 -2.44 -9.53
CA THR A 179 3.37 -2.97 -10.80
C THR A 179 1.84 -2.92 -10.87
N GLY A 180 1.29 -3.11 -12.08
CA GLY A 180 -0.16 -3.25 -12.25
C GLY A 180 -0.78 -4.41 -11.47
N LYS A 181 -0.02 -5.44 -11.10
CA LYS A 181 -0.50 -6.54 -10.24
C LYS A 181 -0.76 -6.08 -8.82
N ASP A 182 0.09 -5.21 -8.29
CA ASP A 182 -0.10 -4.62 -6.96
C ASP A 182 -1.37 -3.75 -6.94
N VAL A 183 -1.60 -3.02 -8.03
CA VAL A 183 -2.84 -2.25 -8.23
C VAL A 183 -4.06 -3.17 -8.30
N ASP A 184 -4.02 -4.24 -9.08
CA ASP A 184 -5.09 -5.26 -9.14
C ASP A 184 -5.40 -5.83 -7.76
N LEU A 185 -4.36 -6.13 -6.99
CA LEU A 185 -4.50 -6.66 -5.64
C LEU A 185 -5.17 -5.67 -4.69
N LEU A 186 -4.80 -4.39 -4.73
CA LEU A 186 -5.40 -3.34 -3.91
C LEU A 186 -6.86 -3.07 -4.31
N ILE A 187 -7.18 -3.10 -5.60
CA ILE A 187 -8.56 -3.00 -6.10
C ILE A 187 -9.39 -4.21 -5.64
N GLY A 188 -8.84 -5.42 -5.77
CA GLY A 188 -9.50 -6.66 -5.37
C GLY A 188 -9.83 -6.72 -3.87
N ASN A 189 -9.00 -6.08 -3.04
CA ASN A 189 -9.25 -5.93 -1.60
C ASN A 189 -10.12 -4.71 -1.24
N GLY A 190 -10.60 -3.94 -2.22
CA GLY A 190 -11.42 -2.74 -2.02
C GLY A 190 -10.68 -1.53 -1.44
N ILE A 191 -9.35 -1.58 -1.39
CA ILE A 191 -8.49 -0.51 -0.86
C ILE A 191 -8.35 0.63 -1.86
N MET A 192 -8.36 0.32 -3.16
CA MET A 192 -8.18 1.32 -4.21
C MET A 192 -9.36 1.31 -5.18
N THR A 193 -9.80 2.50 -5.60
CA THR A 193 -10.66 2.68 -6.77
C THR A 193 -9.85 3.33 -7.89
N ASN A 194 -9.69 2.63 -9.02
CA ASN A 194 -8.96 3.14 -10.17
C ASN A 194 -9.90 3.84 -11.17
N LEU A 195 -9.79 5.17 -11.29
CA LEU A 195 -10.49 6.00 -12.28
C LEU A 195 -9.57 6.48 -13.42
N LEU A 196 -8.29 6.09 -13.43
CA LEU A 196 -7.38 6.30 -14.57
C LEU A 196 -7.64 5.30 -15.70
N GLY A 197 -8.25 4.14 -15.39
CA GLY A 197 -8.65 3.13 -16.37
C GLY A 197 -7.54 2.18 -16.82
N ASN A 198 -6.30 2.38 -16.36
CA ASN A 198 -5.17 1.47 -16.60
C ASN A 198 -4.37 1.26 -15.30
N ASN A 199 -4.22 0.01 -14.88
CA ASN A 199 -3.51 -0.34 -13.65
C ASN A 199 -2.01 -0.05 -13.74
N ASN A 200 -1.39 -0.24 -14.91
CA ASN A 200 0.03 0.11 -15.08
C ASN A 200 0.24 1.62 -15.00
N ALA A 201 -0.71 2.42 -15.51
CA ALA A 201 -0.63 3.87 -15.39
C ALA A 201 -0.72 4.34 -13.92
N VAL A 202 -1.49 3.64 -13.08
CA VAL A 202 -1.51 3.90 -11.63
C VAL A 202 -0.16 3.56 -10.99
N ALA A 203 0.44 2.41 -11.33
CA ALA A 203 1.76 2.05 -10.82
C ALA A 203 2.84 3.05 -11.25
N ASP A 204 2.87 3.41 -12.54
CA ASP A 204 3.76 4.43 -13.08
C ASP A 204 3.60 5.79 -12.37
N LEU A 205 2.36 6.19 -12.07
CA LEU A 205 2.06 7.40 -11.31
C LEU A 205 2.75 7.36 -9.94
N PHE A 206 2.52 6.32 -9.12
CA PHE A 206 3.10 6.25 -7.78
C PHE A 206 4.63 6.14 -7.80
N ASN A 207 5.19 5.36 -8.72
CA ASN A 207 6.64 5.29 -8.94
C ASN A 207 7.23 6.66 -9.30
N SER A 208 6.53 7.43 -10.14
CA SER A 208 6.96 8.77 -10.56
C SER A 208 6.80 9.85 -9.47
N LEU A 209 5.92 9.64 -8.47
CA LEU A 209 5.75 10.58 -7.36
C LEU A 209 7.00 10.65 -6.49
N TRP A 210 7.76 9.56 -6.40
CA TRP A 210 9.00 9.51 -5.61
C TRP A 210 10.22 10.09 -6.33
N THR A 211 10.09 10.44 -7.61
CA THR A 211 11.19 11.04 -8.38
C THR A 211 11.53 12.44 -7.85
N ASN A 212 12.82 12.73 -7.64
CA ASN A 212 13.33 13.99 -7.10
C ASN A 212 12.90 14.33 -5.65
N ILE A 213 12.48 13.33 -4.87
CA ILE A 213 12.13 13.52 -3.46
C ILE A 213 13.36 13.33 -2.57
N ILE A 214 13.70 14.35 -1.77
CA ILE A 214 14.70 14.27 -0.71
C ILE A 214 14.02 13.77 0.56
N GLN A 215 14.32 12.53 0.96
CA GLN A 215 13.84 11.96 2.21
C GLN A 215 14.90 12.08 3.30
N VAL A 216 14.55 12.79 4.38
CA VAL A 216 15.48 13.06 5.50
C VAL A 216 15.22 12.13 6.69
N ASN A 217 13.96 11.88 7.03
CA ASN A 217 13.51 11.05 8.15
C ASN A 217 12.09 10.52 7.87
N PHE A 218 11.51 9.77 8.81
CA PHE A 218 10.10 9.34 8.82
C PHE A 218 9.47 9.70 10.17
N ASN A 219 8.13 9.79 10.22
CA ASN A 219 7.46 9.75 11.51
C ASN A 219 7.61 8.37 12.20
N SER A 220 7.53 8.36 13.52
CA SER A 220 7.72 7.16 14.35
C SER A 220 6.71 6.04 14.04
N GLU A 221 5.45 6.39 13.75
CA GLU A 221 4.39 5.41 13.44
C GLU A 221 4.65 4.67 12.12
N TYR A 222 4.99 5.36 11.04
CA TYR A 222 5.35 4.77 9.75
C TYR A 222 6.66 4.00 9.82
N LEU A 223 7.65 4.50 10.57
CA LEU A 223 8.90 3.77 10.77
C LEU A 223 8.66 2.43 11.49
N SER A 224 7.81 2.44 12.53
CA SER A 224 7.40 1.24 13.26
C SER A 224 6.63 0.27 12.36
N LEU A 225 5.68 0.78 11.57
CA LEU A 225 4.94 0.01 10.57
C LEU A 225 5.88 -0.68 9.58
N TYR A 226 6.80 0.08 9.00
CA TYR A 226 7.82 -0.42 8.08
C TYR A 226 8.64 -1.56 8.72
N LYS A 227 9.16 -1.35 9.94
CA LYS A 227 9.94 -2.36 10.66
C LYS A 227 9.12 -3.64 10.88
N HIS A 228 7.86 -3.51 11.26
CA HIS A 228 6.97 -4.66 11.46
C HIS A 228 6.72 -5.45 10.16
N LEU A 229 6.48 -4.77 9.04
CA LEU A 229 6.26 -5.42 7.75
C LEU A 229 7.53 -6.12 7.25
N LYS A 230 8.70 -5.48 7.35
CA LYS A 230 10.00 -6.08 7.00
C LYS A 230 10.27 -7.34 7.82
N VAL A 231 10.05 -7.29 9.14
CA VAL A 231 10.23 -8.46 10.03
C VAL A 231 9.24 -9.57 9.70
N PHE A 232 7.97 -9.24 9.43
CA PHE A 232 6.95 -10.21 9.06
C PHE A 232 7.33 -10.95 7.78
N HIS A 233 7.63 -10.20 6.71
CA HIS A 233 8.01 -10.79 5.43
C HIS A 233 9.22 -11.70 5.57
N ASN A 234 10.29 -11.22 6.22
CA ASN A 234 11.52 -12.00 6.40
C ASN A 234 11.28 -13.31 7.18
N LYS A 235 10.44 -13.30 8.22
CA LYS A 235 10.08 -14.52 8.97
C LYS A 235 9.25 -15.48 8.14
N SER A 236 8.20 -14.97 7.49
CA SER A 236 7.28 -15.78 6.69
C SER A 236 7.96 -16.40 5.47
N TRP A 237 8.81 -15.63 4.78
CA TRP A 237 9.59 -16.07 3.64
C TRP A 237 10.58 -17.19 4.03
N ARG A 238 11.33 -17.02 5.12
CA ARG A 238 12.22 -18.07 5.64
C ARG A 238 11.46 -19.35 5.98
N ALA A 239 10.32 -19.24 6.67
CA ALA A 239 9.49 -20.39 6.99
C ALA A 239 8.88 -21.07 5.74
N ARG A 240 8.60 -20.30 4.68
CA ARG A 240 8.15 -20.83 3.39
C ARG A 240 9.26 -21.59 2.67
N ILE A 241 10.46 -21.02 2.55
CA ILE A 241 11.63 -21.69 1.98
C ILE A 241 11.90 -23.00 2.73
N GLN A 242 11.91 -22.97 4.06
CA GLN A 242 12.14 -24.16 4.87
C GLN A 242 11.08 -25.24 4.62
N ARG A 243 9.80 -24.86 4.53
CA ARG A 243 8.71 -25.80 4.16
C ARG A 243 8.84 -26.35 2.74
N CYS A 244 9.29 -25.55 1.78
CA CYS A 244 9.55 -26.01 0.41
C CYS A 244 10.72 -26.98 0.36
N TYR A 245 11.81 -26.68 1.07
CA TYR A 245 12.98 -27.54 1.20
C TYR A 245 12.61 -28.90 1.81
N TYR A 246 11.90 -28.92 2.95
CA TYR A 246 11.44 -30.18 3.55
C TYR A 246 10.47 -30.94 2.66
N ARG A 247 9.54 -30.25 1.97
CA ARG A 247 8.64 -30.91 1.02
C ARG A 247 9.43 -31.55 -0.12
N LEU A 248 10.33 -30.81 -0.76
CA LEU A 248 11.17 -31.33 -1.84
C LEU A 248 11.99 -32.55 -1.37
N TYR A 249 12.64 -32.44 -0.20
CA TYR A 249 13.40 -33.55 0.40
C TYR A 249 12.50 -34.77 0.68
N SER A 250 11.31 -34.55 1.23
CA SER A 250 10.35 -35.63 1.53
C SER A 250 9.85 -36.32 0.26
N THR A 251 9.57 -35.57 -0.81
CA THR A 251 9.13 -36.13 -2.10
C THR A 251 10.24 -36.97 -2.71
N LEU A 252 11.48 -36.46 -2.71
CA LEU A 252 12.64 -37.21 -3.19
C LEU A 252 12.86 -38.51 -2.40
N SER A 253 12.74 -38.44 -1.07
CA SER A 253 12.84 -39.62 -0.19
C SER A 253 11.74 -40.64 -0.46
N GLN A 254 10.49 -40.20 -0.65
CA GLN A 254 9.35 -41.08 -0.99
C GLN A 254 9.52 -41.73 -2.37
N THR A 255 10.02 -41.00 -3.37
CA THR A 255 10.30 -41.58 -4.69
C THR A 255 11.43 -42.62 -4.66
N ALA A 256 12.45 -42.39 -3.83
CA ALA A 256 13.53 -43.37 -3.64
C ALA A 256 13.00 -44.64 -2.95
N ALA A 257 12.18 -44.48 -1.90
CA ALA A 257 11.59 -45.60 -1.15
C ALA A 257 10.60 -46.44 -1.99
N THR A 258 9.80 -45.80 -2.83
CA THR A 258 8.86 -46.50 -3.74
C THR A 258 9.60 -47.26 -4.85
N SER A 259 10.69 -46.69 -5.38
CA SER A 259 11.52 -47.35 -6.38
C SER A 259 12.21 -48.59 -5.82
N THR A 260 12.79 -48.50 -4.61
CA THR A 260 13.41 -49.66 -3.94
C THR A 260 12.38 -50.74 -3.61
N ALA A 261 11.20 -50.37 -3.12
CA ALA A 261 10.11 -51.32 -2.86
C ALA A 261 9.67 -52.06 -4.13
N MET A 262 9.52 -51.38 -5.27
CA MET A 262 9.19 -52.03 -6.55
C MET A 262 10.24 -53.04 -7.00
N VAL A 263 11.53 -52.69 -6.90
CA VAL A 263 12.62 -53.62 -7.25
C VAL A 263 12.61 -54.86 -6.34
N LEU A 264 12.42 -54.68 -5.03
CA LEU A 264 12.31 -55.81 -4.10
C LEU A 264 11.11 -56.71 -4.42
N LEU A 265 9.98 -56.13 -4.81
CA LEU A 265 8.78 -56.87 -5.20
C LEU A 265 9.00 -57.70 -6.47
N LEU A 266 9.71 -57.15 -7.46
CA LEU A 266 10.10 -57.89 -8.67
C LEU A 266 11.06 -59.04 -8.37
N ILE A 267 12.01 -58.84 -7.46
CA ILE A 267 12.95 -59.90 -7.01
C ILE A 267 12.19 -61.00 -6.25
N LEU A 268 11.25 -60.65 -5.37
CA LEU A 268 10.44 -61.64 -4.67
C LEU A 268 9.54 -62.42 -5.65
N LEU A 269 8.98 -61.74 -6.65
CA LEU A 269 8.18 -62.38 -7.69
C LEU A 269 9.01 -63.35 -8.54
N SER A 270 10.24 -62.99 -8.90
CA SER A 270 11.12 -63.89 -9.66
C SER A 270 11.57 -65.10 -8.83
N ILE A 271 11.85 -64.93 -7.53
CA ILE A 271 12.17 -66.04 -6.62
C ILE A 271 10.97 -66.98 -6.46
N THR A 272 9.77 -66.46 -6.25
CA THR A 272 8.55 -67.28 -6.09
C THR A 272 8.23 -68.07 -7.37
N VAL A 273 8.37 -67.45 -8.55
CA VAL A 273 8.26 -68.16 -9.83
C VAL A 273 9.33 -69.24 -9.96
N ALA A 274 10.60 -68.96 -9.63
CA ALA A 274 11.67 -69.96 -9.72
C ALA A 274 11.40 -71.18 -8.81
N VAL A 275 10.92 -70.97 -7.58
CA VAL A 275 10.61 -72.07 -6.64
C VAL A 275 9.40 -72.89 -7.10
N LEU A 276 8.39 -72.26 -7.68
CA LEU A 276 7.18 -72.97 -8.18
C LEU A 276 7.47 -73.80 -9.44
N PHE A 277 8.31 -73.30 -10.35
CA PHE A 277 8.62 -73.99 -11.61
C PHE A 277 9.82 -74.95 -11.51
N PHE A 278 10.69 -74.79 -10.52
CA PHE A 278 11.83 -75.67 -10.24
C PHE A 278 11.81 -76.17 -8.80
N PRO A 279 10.89 -77.08 -8.43
CA PRO A 279 10.88 -77.66 -7.09
C PRO A 279 12.18 -78.44 -6.84
N PRO A 280 12.73 -78.40 -5.61
CA PRO A 280 13.98 -79.09 -5.29
C PRO A 280 13.81 -80.60 -5.46
N GLU A 281 14.71 -81.23 -6.23
CA GLU A 281 14.76 -82.69 -6.34
C GLU A 281 14.97 -83.32 -4.96
N HIS A 282 13.99 -84.10 -4.51
CA HIS A 282 14.13 -84.96 -3.34
C HIS A 282 15.22 -86.01 -3.61
N LYS A 283 16.45 -85.74 -3.16
CA LYS A 283 17.48 -86.80 -3.06
C LYS A 283 17.07 -87.76 -1.96
N GLY A 284 16.45 -88.86 -2.36
CA GLY A 284 16.14 -89.99 -1.49
C GLY A 284 17.40 -90.50 -0.78
N ASN A 285 17.34 -90.51 0.54
CA ASN A 285 18.40 -90.98 1.43
C ASN A 285 18.58 -92.51 1.22
N LYS A 286 19.64 -92.93 0.52
CA LYS A 286 20.05 -94.34 0.50
C LYS A 286 21.04 -94.56 1.64
N ASN A 287 20.52 -95.14 2.72
CA ASN A 287 21.30 -95.67 3.83
C ASN A 287 22.35 -96.67 3.31
N PHE A 288 23.62 -96.38 3.55
CA PHE A 288 24.71 -97.36 3.54
C PHE A 288 24.98 -97.72 5.01
N TRP A 289 24.69 -98.96 5.39
CA TRP A 289 25.33 -99.61 6.54
C TRP A 289 26.42 -100.55 5.99
N PRO A 290 27.51 -100.77 6.75
CA PRO A 290 28.78 -101.33 6.25
C PRO A 290 28.72 -102.82 5.90
#